data_AF-A0A8C0S1H3-F1
#
_entry.id   AF-A0A8C0S1H3-F1
#
_cell.length_a   1.000
_cell.length_b   1.000
_cell.length_c   1.000
_cell.angle_alpha   90.00
_cell.angle_beta   90.00
_cell.angle_gamma   90.00
#
_symmetry.space_group_name_H-M   'P 1'
#
loop_
_entity.id
_entity.type
_entity.pdbx_description
1 polymer ?
#
loop_
_entity_poly.entity_id
_entity_poly.type
_entity_poly.pdbx_seq_one_letter_code
_entity_poly.pdbx_strand_id
1 'polypeptide(L)'
;MAAPRPPPARLSGVMVPAPIQDLEALRALTALFKEQRNRNLDTIGVAVDLILLFRELRVEQESLLTAFRCGLQFLGNIASRNEDSQSIVWVHAFPELFLSCLNHPDKKIVAYSSMILFTSLNSERMKELEENLNIAIDVIEAHQKQPESEWPFLIITDHFLKSPELVKAMYAKMSNQERVTLLDLIIAKLVGDEPLTKDDIPVFLSHAELIAGTFVDQCKMVLKLTSEQHTDDEEALATIRLLDVLCEMTANTDLLSYLQVFPGLLERVIDLLRLIHVAGNDTANIFSSSGCIKAEGDISNMAEGFKSHLIRLIGNLCYKNKDNQDKVNELDGIPLILDSCSIDDSNPFLTQWVVYAIRNLTEDNSQNQDLIAKMEEQGLADASLLKKMGFEVEKRGDKLILKPTSDPPPL
;
A
#
# COMPACT_ATOMS: atom_id res chain seq x y z
N MET A 1 -18.47 -76.05 24.91
CA MET A 1 -17.50 -76.11 23.79
C MET A 1 -16.75 -74.80 23.75
N ALA A 2 -15.44 -74.91 23.55
CA ALA A 2 -14.48 -73.82 23.65
C ALA A 2 -14.78 -72.66 22.68
N ALA A 3 -14.42 -71.45 23.10
CA ALA A 3 -13.80 -70.48 22.20
C ALA A 3 -12.39 -70.15 22.73
N PRO A 4 -11.37 -70.03 21.84
CA PRO A 4 -9.96 -69.95 22.22
C PRO A 4 -9.46 -68.51 22.44
N ARG A 5 -8.37 -68.41 23.21
CA ARG A 5 -7.48 -67.27 23.53
C ARG A 5 -6.35 -67.12 22.46
N PRO A 6 -5.30 -66.23 22.58
CA PRO A 6 -5.10 -64.81 23.02
C PRO A 6 -4.05 -64.11 22.06
N PRO A 7 -3.02 -63.27 22.42
CA PRO A 7 -2.73 -62.21 23.43
C PRO A 7 -2.20 -60.90 22.73
N PRO A 8 -1.25 -60.12 23.30
CA PRO A 8 -1.34 -59.12 24.37
C PRO A 8 -1.12 -57.68 23.86
N ALA A 9 -1.46 -56.65 24.65
CA ALA A 9 -0.84 -55.34 24.52
C ALA A 9 -0.05 -55.03 25.80
N ARG A 10 1.28 -55.12 25.71
CA ARG A 10 2.23 -54.66 26.74
C ARG A 10 2.55 -53.18 26.51
N LEU A 11 2.37 -52.40 27.58
CA LEU A 11 3.18 -51.29 28.11
C LEU A 11 4.14 -50.54 27.17
N SER A 12 3.97 -49.22 27.06
CA SER A 12 4.88 -48.16 27.59
C SER A 12 4.71 -46.83 26.84
N GLY A 13 4.92 -45.70 27.53
CA GLY A 13 5.00 -44.35 26.94
C GLY A 13 4.13 -43.31 27.64
N VAL A 14 4.38 -43.01 28.92
CA VAL A 14 4.98 -41.72 29.36
C VAL A 14 4.03 -40.52 29.14
N MET A 15 3.16 -40.27 30.11
CA MET A 15 2.75 -38.90 30.43
C MET A 15 3.92 -38.27 31.19
N VAL A 16 4.52 -37.21 30.66
CA VAL A 16 5.37 -36.32 31.44
C VAL A 16 4.45 -35.36 32.18
N PRO A 17 4.37 -35.39 33.52
CA PRO A 17 3.75 -34.29 34.26
C PRO A 17 4.75 -33.14 34.26
N ALA A 18 4.35 -31.96 33.75
CA ALA A 18 5.04 -30.75 34.12
C ALA A 18 4.96 -30.62 35.66
N PRO A 19 6.07 -30.44 36.38
CA PRO A 19 6.05 -30.38 37.83
C PRO A 19 5.17 -29.22 38.29
N ILE A 20 4.41 -29.44 39.38
CA ILE A 20 3.52 -28.44 40.00
C ILE A 20 4.25 -27.12 40.32
N GLN A 21 5.57 -27.17 40.49
CA GLN A 21 6.45 -26.01 40.66
C GLN A 21 6.54 -25.10 39.42
N ASP A 22 6.46 -25.62 38.20
CA ASP A 22 6.46 -24.80 36.98
C ASP A 22 5.15 -24.01 36.87
N LEU A 23 4.04 -24.59 37.30
CA LEU A 23 2.74 -23.90 37.30
C LEU A 23 2.67 -22.81 38.38
N GLU A 24 3.28 -23.03 39.56
CA GLU A 24 3.38 -22.02 40.61
C GLU A 24 4.39 -20.92 40.27
N ALA A 25 5.56 -21.27 39.72
CA ALA A 25 6.54 -20.31 39.23
C ALA A 25 5.95 -19.45 38.11
N LEU A 26 5.21 -20.06 37.18
CA LEU A 26 4.57 -19.37 36.08
C LEU A 26 3.37 -18.53 36.55
N ARG A 27 2.64 -18.96 37.59
CA ARG A 27 1.63 -18.12 38.27
C ARG A 27 2.27 -16.96 39.02
N ALA A 28 3.40 -17.17 39.68
CA ALA A 28 4.16 -16.13 40.36
C ALA A 28 4.74 -15.12 39.36
N LEU A 29 5.26 -15.59 38.22
CA LEU A 29 5.73 -14.75 37.12
C LEU A 29 4.58 -13.96 36.48
N THR A 30 3.45 -14.62 36.21
CA THR A 30 2.25 -13.95 35.71
C THR A 30 1.71 -12.92 36.71
N ALA A 31 1.78 -13.20 38.02
CA ALA A 31 1.41 -12.24 39.06
C ALA A 31 2.37 -11.06 39.12
N LEU A 32 3.68 -11.31 39.00
CA LEU A 32 4.72 -10.28 38.96
C LEU A 32 4.53 -9.33 37.77
N PHE A 33 4.19 -9.84 36.58
CA PHE A 33 3.91 -9.01 35.40
C PHE A 33 2.54 -8.31 35.44
N LYS A 34 1.60 -8.77 36.27
CA LYS A 34 0.30 -8.09 36.48
C LYS A 34 0.39 -6.90 37.43
N GLU A 35 1.37 -6.87 38.34
CA GLU A 35 1.55 -5.75 39.26
C GLU A 35 2.34 -4.60 38.58
N GLN A 36 1.63 -3.59 38.08
CA GLN A 36 2.20 -2.37 37.46
C GLN A 36 3.05 -1.49 38.41
N ARG A 37 3.32 -1.93 39.65
CA ARG A 37 3.80 -1.07 40.74
C ARG A 37 5.32 -1.12 40.98
N ASN A 38 6.06 -2.00 40.30
CA ASN A 38 7.51 -2.10 40.46
C ASN A 38 8.27 -1.35 39.35
N ARG A 39 8.49 -0.05 39.54
CA ARG A 39 9.41 0.77 38.73
C ARG A 39 10.86 0.66 39.21
N ASN A 40 11.33 -0.55 39.51
CA ASN A 40 12.73 -0.73 39.88
C ASN A 40 13.53 -1.09 38.62
N LEU A 41 14.55 -0.30 38.29
CA LEU A 41 15.28 -0.38 37.02
C LEU A 41 15.93 -1.76 36.82
N ASP A 42 16.44 -2.38 37.90
CA ASP A 42 16.98 -3.74 37.88
C ASP A 42 15.92 -4.81 37.51
N THR A 43 14.65 -4.55 37.82
CA THR A 43 13.54 -5.46 37.52
C THR A 43 13.15 -5.43 36.04
N ILE A 44 13.47 -4.35 35.31
CA ILE A 44 13.22 -4.25 33.86
C ILE A 44 14.17 -5.18 33.09
N GLY A 45 15.47 -5.14 33.40
CA GLY A 45 16.45 -6.03 32.77
C GLY A 45 16.12 -7.50 33.01
N VAL A 46 15.83 -7.87 34.27
CA VAL A 46 15.38 -9.24 34.62
C VAL A 46 14.09 -9.63 33.91
N ALA A 47 13.14 -8.70 33.73
CA ALA A 47 11.91 -8.97 32.98
C ALA A 47 12.19 -9.26 31.50
N VAL A 48 13.08 -8.51 30.85
CA VAL A 48 13.47 -8.76 29.46
C VAL A 48 14.20 -10.10 29.32
N ASP A 49 15.13 -10.40 30.21
CA ASP A 49 15.86 -11.68 30.21
C ASP A 49 14.91 -12.88 30.38
N LEU A 50 13.92 -12.76 31.27
CA LEU A 50 12.88 -13.77 31.45
C LEU A 50 11.99 -13.95 30.21
N ILE A 51 11.68 -12.86 29.52
CA ILE A 51 10.92 -12.86 28.27
C ILE A 51 11.73 -13.57 27.17
N LEU A 52 13.02 -13.28 27.04
CA LEU A 52 13.92 -13.97 26.11
C LEU A 52 14.08 -15.45 26.46
N LEU A 53 14.06 -15.83 27.74
CA LEU A 53 14.05 -17.23 28.17
C LEU A 53 12.75 -17.94 27.79
N PHE A 54 11.59 -17.30 27.99
CA PHE A 54 10.31 -17.88 27.59
C PHE A 54 10.21 -18.15 26.09
N ARG A 55 10.83 -17.30 25.27
CA ARG A 55 10.98 -17.53 23.82
C ARG A 55 11.71 -18.85 23.52
N GLU A 56 12.78 -19.15 24.24
CA GLU A 56 13.62 -20.33 23.99
C GLU A 56 12.95 -21.65 24.38
N LEU A 57 11.96 -21.62 25.27
CA LEU A 57 11.37 -22.83 25.82
C LEU A 57 10.53 -23.64 24.82
N ARG A 58 10.24 -23.17 23.59
CA ARG A 58 9.57 -23.92 22.50
C ARG A 58 8.45 -24.88 22.95
N VAL A 59 7.61 -24.49 23.92
CA VAL A 59 6.46 -25.30 24.35
C VAL A 59 5.17 -24.53 24.08
N GLU A 60 4.26 -25.13 23.31
CA GLU A 60 2.90 -24.65 22.99
C GLU A 60 1.95 -24.60 24.19
N GLN A 61 2.47 -24.53 25.42
CA GLN A 61 1.63 -24.43 26.61
C GLN A 61 1.02 -23.02 26.67
N GLU A 62 -0.31 -22.94 26.57
CA GLU A 62 -1.09 -21.69 26.64
C GLU A 62 -0.74 -20.82 27.87
N SER A 63 -0.31 -21.47 28.96
CA SER A 63 0.15 -20.78 30.16
C SER A 63 1.46 -20.00 29.94
N LEU A 64 2.45 -20.57 29.25
CA LEU A 64 3.70 -19.90 28.90
C LEU A 64 3.47 -18.75 27.93
N LEU A 65 2.62 -18.95 26.90
CA LEU A 65 2.21 -17.87 25.99
C LEU A 65 1.50 -16.74 26.73
N THR A 66 0.64 -17.06 27.71
CA THR A 66 -0.01 -16.05 28.55
C THR A 66 1.01 -15.25 29.37
N ALA A 67 1.97 -15.92 30.01
CA ALA A 67 3.01 -15.25 30.77
C ALA A 67 3.88 -14.34 29.88
N PHE A 68 4.23 -14.81 28.68
CA PHE A 68 4.99 -14.04 27.70
C PHE A 68 4.23 -12.80 27.20
N ARG A 69 2.94 -12.96 26.82
CA ARG A 69 2.05 -11.84 26.47
C ARG A 69 1.98 -10.80 27.60
N CYS A 70 1.80 -11.25 28.85
CA CYS A 70 1.77 -10.37 30.02
C CYS A 70 3.11 -9.64 30.24
N GLY A 71 4.24 -10.33 30.04
CA GLY A 71 5.57 -9.73 30.13
C GLY A 71 5.78 -8.62 29.11
N LEU A 72 5.43 -8.86 27.85
CA LEU A 72 5.52 -7.83 26.80
C LEU A 72 4.60 -6.63 27.09
N GLN A 73 3.36 -6.90 27.51
CA GLN A 73 2.44 -5.83 27.88
C GLN A 73 2.97 -5.00 29.06
N PHE A 74 3.56 -5.64 30.06
CA PHE A 74 4.19 -4.98 31.19
C PHE A 74 5.35 -4.08 30.75
N LEU A 75 6.25 -4.58 29.89
CA LEU A 75 7.37 -3.79 29.36
C LEU A 75 6.89 -2.55 28.60
N GLY A 76 5.93 -2.68 27.69
CA GLY A 76 5.45 -1.53 26.93
C GLY A 76 4.73 -0.50 27.81
N ASN A 77 4.04 -0.94 28.85
CA ASN A 77 3.46 -0.03 29.85
C ASN A 77 4.53 0.69 30.67
N ILE A 78 5.64 0.02 31.02
CA ILE A 78 6.76 0.62 31.76
C ILE A 78 7.54 1.61 30.91
N ALA A 79 7.74 1.29 29.62
CA ALA A 79 8.37 2.18 28.66
C ALA A 79 7.50 3.41 28.34
N SER A 80 6.19 3.32 28.57
CA SER A 80 5.29 4.45 28.36
C SER A 80 5.62 5.63 29.30
N ARG A 81 5.98 6.77 28.72
CA ARG A 81 6.17 8.07 29.41
C ARG A 81 7.34 8.13 30.41
N ASN A 82 8.38 7.31 30.24
CA ASN A 82 9.60 7.37 31.05
C ASN A 82 10.85 7.06 30.23
N GLU A 83 11.68 8.07 29.96
CA GLU A 83 12.90 7.95 29.13
C GLU A 83 13.93 6.98 29.72
N ASP A 84 14.11 6.96 31.05
CA ASP A 84 15.04 6.03 31.72
C ASP A 84 14.59 4.58 31.50
N SER A 85 13.29 4.31 31.68
CA SER A 85 12.70 3.01 31.42
C SER A 85 12.86 2.61 29.95
N GLN A 86 12.58 3.53 29.02
CA GLN A 86 12.72 3.27 27.58
C GLN A 86 14.17 2.92 27.22
N SER A 87 15.15 3.60 27.83
CA SER A 87 16.57 3.30 27.59
C SER A 87 16.94 1.91 28.06
N ILE A 88 16.50 1.50 29.24
CA ILE A 88 16.78 0.14 29.74
C ILE A 88 16.06 -0.90 28.89
N VAL A 89 14.79 -0.69 28.58
CA VAL A 89 14.03 -1.59 27.71
C VAL A 89 14.72 -1.73 26.36
N TRP A 90 15.15 -0.63 25.74
CA TRP A 90 15.85 -0.66 24.45
C TRP A 90 17.14 -1.48 24.52
N VAL A 91 18.02 -1.20 25.49
CA VAL A 91 19.32 -1.87 25.65
C VAL A 91 19.18 -3.38 25.81
N HIS A 92 18.12 -3.85 26.49
CA HIS A 92 17.92 -5.28 26.72
C HIS A 92 17.07 -5.96 25.64
N ALA A 93 16.16 -5.23 24.98
CA ALA A 93 15.22 -5.80 24.02
C ALA A 93 15.73 -5.77 22.58
N PHE A 94 16.49 -4.75 22.21
CA PHE A 94 16.96 -4.55 20.84
C PHE A 94 18.31 -5.25 20.61
N PRO A 95 18.50 -5.95 19.47
CA PRO A 95 17.53 -6.28 18.42
C PRO A 95 16.70 -7.55 18.65
N GLU A 96 17.14 -8.45 19.55
CA GLU A 96 16.73 -9.85 19.59
C GLU A 96 15.24 -10.07 19.91
N LEU A 97 14.65 -9.21 20.75
CA LEU A 97 13.24 -9.31 21.09
C LEU A 97 12.38 -9.08 19.84
N PHE A 98 12.67 -8.01 19.09
CA PHE A 98 11.85 -7.59 17.94
C PHE A 98 11.97 -8.57 16.77
N LEU A 99 13.19 -9.03 16.45
CA LEU A 99 13.42 -10.06 15.43
C LEU A 99 12.62 -11.36 15.68
N SER A 100 12.31 -11.65 16.95
CA SER A 100 11.55 -12.85 17.32
C SER A 100 10.05 -12.62 17.48
N CYS A 101 9.63 -11.41 17.86
CA CYS A 101 8.25 -11.15 18.24
C CYS A 101 7.39 -10.54 17.12
N LEU A 102 7.96 -9.73 16.22
CA LEU A 102 7.20 -9.03 15.18
C LEU A 102 6.56 -9.99 14.17
N ASN A 103 7.23 -11.13 13.93
CA ASN A 103 6.77 -12.18 13.02
C ASN A 103 6.15 -13.40 13.73
N HIS A 104 5.76 -13.24 15.00
CA HIS A 104 5.18 -14.33 15.78
C HIS A 104 3.74 -14.67 15.31
N PRO A 105 3.32 -15.95 15.29
CA PRO A 105 1.96 -16.35 14.92
C PRO A 105 0.85 -15.82 15.86
N ASP A 106 1.21 -15.20 16.97
CA ASP A 106 0.28 -14.72 17.99
C ASP A 106 0.12 -13.21 17.86
N LYS A 107 -1.08 -12.79 17.48
CA LYS A 107 -1.42 -11.38 17.26
C LYS A 107 -1.12 -10.49 18.46
N LYS A 108 -1.30 -10.98 19.70
CA LYS A 108 -1.04 -10.18 20.91
C LYS A 108 0.45 -9.98 21.13
N ILE A 109 1.27 -10.98 20.82
CA ILE A 109 2.74 -10.88 20.92
C ILE A 109 3.25 -9.83 19.92
N VAL A 110 2.77 -9.88 18.68
CA VAL A 110 3.10 -8.87 17.64
C VAL A 110 2.65 -7.47 18.09
N ALA A 111 1.42 -7.33 18.56
CA ALA A 111 0.89 -6.04 19.03
C ALA A 111 1.68 -5.48 20.23
N TYR A 112 1.98 -6.29 21.26
CA TYR A 112 2.71 -5.82 22.43
C TYR A 112 4.19 -5.54 22.13
N SER A 113 4.84 -6.32 21.27
CA SER A 113 6.20 -6.02 20.81
C SER A 113 6.25 -4.74 19.98
N SER A 114 5.26 -4.51 19.12
CA SER A 114 5.12 -3.25 18.37
C SER A 114 4.88 -2.07 19.33
N MET A 115 4.06 -2.23 20.38
CA MET A 115 3.89 -1.21 21.41
C MET A 115 5.21 -0.85 22.12
N ILE A 116 6.02 -1.85 22.48
CA ILE A 116 7.35 -1.63 23.07
C ILE A 116 8.26 -0.86 22.10
N LEU A 117 8.27 -1.27 20.83
CA LEU A 117 9.07 -0.63 19.78
C LEU A 117 8.67 0.84 19.63
N PHE A 118 7.38 1.11 19.39
CA PHE A 118 6.81 2.44 19.26
C PHE A 118 7.18 3.35 20.45
N THR A 119 6.91 2.88 21.67
CA THR A 119 7.15 3.68 22.89
C THR A 119 8.63 3.94 23.17
N SER A 120 9.53 3.13 22.61
CA SER A 120 10.97 3.25 22.84
C SER A 120 11.71 3.93 21.69
N LEU A 121 11.11 4.12 20.51
CA LEU A 121 11.77 4.79 19.38
C LEU A 121 11.94 6.29 19.65
N ASN A 122 13.14 6.80 19.31
CA ASN A 122 13.47 8.22 19.30
C ASN A 122 14.48 8.50 18.18
N SER A 123 14.85 9.75 17.95
CA SER A 123 15.72 10.14 16.84
C SER A 123 17.11 9.50 16.85
N GLU A 124 17.64 9.11 18.02
CA GLU A 124 18.93 8.39 18.13
C GLU A 124 18.76 6.92 17.75
N ARG A 125 17.76 6.25 18.34
CA ARG A 125 17.46 4.83 18.12
C ARG A 125 16.98 4.53 16.70
N MET A 126 16.43 5.53 16.00
CA MET A 126 16.15 5.42 14.56
C MET A 126 17.40 5.09 13.75
N LYS A 127 18.58 5.59 14.15
CA LYS A 127 19.85 5.26 13.47
C LYS A 127 20.27 3.81 13.71
N GLU A 128 20.07 3.29 14.92
CA GLU A 128 20.30 1.86 15.21
C GLU A 128 19.36 0.96 14.40
N LEU A 129 18.12 1.42 14.17
CA LEU A 129 17.15 0.73 13.33
C LEU A 129 17.56 0.74 11.84
N GLU A 130 18.16 1.82 11.34
CA GLU A 130 18.74 1.88 9.98
C GLU A 130 19.86 0.84 9.77
N GLU A 131 20.60 0.49 10.82
CA GLU A 131 21.59 -0.59 10.78
C GLU A 131 20.94 -2.00 10.82
N ASN A 132 19.69 -2.10 11.31
CA ASN A 132 18.94 -3.33 11.50
C ASN A 132 17.63 -3.34 10.69
N LEU A 133 17.72 -3.06 9.38
CA LEU A 133 16.58 -2.88 8.48
C LEU A 133 15.56 -4.03 8.51
N ASN A 134 15.97 -5.25 8.83
CA ASN A 134 15.05 -6.39 8.92
C ASN A 134 13.93 -6.13 9.96
N ILE A 135 14.26 -5.49 11.10
CA ILE A 135 13.23 -5.16 12.11
C ILE A 135 12.24 -4.14 11.55
N ALA A 136 12.72 -3.14 10.81
CA ALA A 136 11.84 -2.15 10.20
C ALA A 136 10.94 -2.76 9.11
N ILE A 137 11.48 -3.69 8.31
CA ILE A 137 10.72 -4.44 7.31
C ILE A 137 9.70 -5.37 7.99
N ASP A 138 10.07 -6.05 9.09
CA ASP A 138 9.16 -6.87 9.88
C ASP A 138 7.97 -6.07 10.43
N VAL A 139 8.14 -4.76 10.69
CA VAL A 139 7.01 -3.88 11.08
C VAL A 139 6.04 -3.67 9.90
N ILE A 140 6.54 -3.52 8.67
CA ILE A 140 5.70 -3.44 7.47
C ILE A 140 4.94 -4.77 7.29
N GLU A 141 5.64 -5.89 7.40
CA GLU A 141 5.05 -7.22 7.29
C GLU A 141 4.02 -7.49 8.40
N ALA A 142 4.28 -7.02 9.63
CA ALA A 142 3.33 -7.10 10.73
C ALA A 142 2.05 -6.31 10.45
N HIS A 143 2.16 -5.10 9.88
CA HIS A 143 0.99 -4.33 9.44
C HIS A 143 0.24 -5.05 8.33
N GLN A 144 0.95 -5.60 7.34
CA GLN A 144 0.34 -6.35 6.23
C GLN A 144 -0.46 -7.55 6.73
N LYS A 145 0.08 -8.34 7.67
CA LYS A 145 -0.59 -9.52 8.24
C LYS A 145 -1.73 -9.15 9.19
N GLN A 146 -1.67 -7.99 9.83
CA GLN A 146 -2.61 -7.53 10.86
C GLN A 146 -2.94 -6.04 10.68
N PRO A 147 -3.69 -5.65 9.62
CA PRO A 147 -4.00 -4.24 9.34
C PRO A 147 -4.83 -3.57 10.44
N GLU A 148 -5.54 -4.35 11.26
CA GLU A 148 -6.29 -3.88 12.41
C GLU A 148 -5.42 -3.43 13.60
N SER A 149 -4.13 -3.77 13.56
CA SER A 149 -3.19 -3.44 14.63
C SER A 149 -2.74 -1.98 14.53
N GLU A 150 -3.07 -1.18 15.54
CA GLU A 150 -2.72 0.24 15.58
C GLU A 150 -1.20 0.47 15.70
N TRP A 151 -0.48 -0.40 16.38
CA TRP A 151 0.94 -0.16 16.70
C TRP A 151 1.87 -0.15 15.49
N PRO A 152 1.86 -1.15 14.58
CA PRO A 152 2.63 -1.09 13.35
C PRO A 152 2.30 0.15 12.51
N PHE A 153 1.01 0.49 12.39
CA PHE A 153 0.57 1.69 11.68
C PHE A 153 1.20 2.95 12.27
N LEU A 154 1.10 3.15 13.59
CA LEU A 154 1.69 4.31 14.30
C LEU A 154 3.21 4.35 14.19
N ILE A 155 3.92 3.22 14.27
CA ILE A 155 5.37 3.19 14.06
C ILE A 155 5.71 3.73 12.68
N ILE A 156 4.99 3.26 11.65
CA ILE A 156 5.28 3.62 10.27
C ILE A 156 4.96 5.10 10.05
N THR A 157 3.76 5.56 10.42
CA THR A 157 3.33 6.95 10.17
C THR A 157 4.06 7.98 11.02
N ASP A 158 4.35 7.67 12.28
CA ASP A 158 4.83 8.66 13.25
C ASP A 158 6.34 8.63 13.44
N HIS A 159 7.01 7.55 13.03
CA HIS A 159 8.46 7.40 13.08
C HIS A 159 9.08 7.15 11.70
N PHE A 160 8.69 6.10 10.98
CA PHE A 160 9.41 5.71 9.75
C PHE A 160 9.26 6.75 8.65
N LEU A 161 8.04 7.20 8.38
CA LEU A 161 7.78 8.23 7.37
C LEU A 161 8.38 9.59 7.73
N LYS A 162 8.90 9.78 8.94
CA LYS A 162 9.68 10.98 9.33
C LYS A 162 11.18 10.86 9.04
N SER A 163 11.68 9.68 8.63
CA SER A 163 13.08 9.44 8.24
C SER A 163 13.18 9.03 6.77
N PRO A 164 13.53 9.97 5.85
CA PRO A 164 13.79 9.68 4.45
C PRO A 164 14.85 8.59 4.23
N GLU A 165 15.90 8.60 5.04
CA GLU A 165 17.04 7.69 4.94
C GLU A 165 16.60 6.26 5.23
N LEU A 166 15.83 6.06 6.30
CA LEU A 166 15.27 4.75 6.64
C LEU A 166 14.34 4.25 5.54
N VAL A 167 13.38 5.07 5.10
CA VAL A 167 12.42 4.68 4.05
C VAL A 167 13.15 4.29 2.76
N LYS A 168 14.16 5.05 2.34
CA LYS A 168 14.98 4.75 1.17
C LYS A 168 15.74 3.43 1.33
N ALA A 169 16.35 3.21 2.49
CA ALA A 169 17.10 1.99 2.78
C ALA A 169 16.20 0.74 2.84
N MET A 170 15.01 0.87 3.45
CA MET A 170 13.99 -0.18 3.49
C MET A 170 13.48 -0.50 2.09
N TYR A 171 13.04 0.51 1.33
CA TYR A 171 12.43 0.32 0.01
C TYR A 171 13.34 -0.45 -0.97
N ALA A 172 14.65 -0.25 -0.86
CA ALA A 172 15.66 -0.96 -1.65
C ALA A 172 15.75 -2.47 -1.34
N LYS A 173 15.39 -2.90 -0.13
CA LYS A 173 15.46 -4.29 0.34
C LYS A 173 14.11 -5.02 0.41
N MET A 174 13.02 -4.27 0.42
CA MET A 174 11.67 -4.81 0.56
C MET A 174 11.24 -5.66 -0.64
N SER A 175 10.38 -6.64 -0.37
CA SER A 175 9.62 -7.36 -1.39
C SER A 175 8.60 -6.43 -2.07
N ASN A 176 8.08 -6.84 -3.23
CA ASN A 176 7.09 -6.02 -3.94
C ASN A 176 5.80 -5.87 -3.14
N GLN A 177 5.37 -6.93 -2.44
CA GLN A 177 4.21 -6.89 -1.56
C GLN A 177 4.40 -5.93 -0.37
N GLU A 178 5.58 -5.94 0.27
CA GLU A 178 5.91 -4.98 1.32
C GLU A 178 5.93 -3.54 0.79
N ARG A 179 6.47 -3.33 -0.43
CA ARG A 179 6.47 -2.01 -1.09
C ARG A 179 5.05 -1.51 -1.32
N VAL A 180 4.14 -2.38 -1.79
CA VAL A 180 2.72 -2.05 -1.92
C VAL A 180 2.14 -1.58 -0.58
N THR A 181 2.37 -2.32 0.50
CA THR A 181 1.90 -1.95 1.84
C THR A 181 2.46 -0.60 2.32
N LEU A 182 3.75 -0.33 2.12
CA LEU A 182 4.32 0.97 2.47
C LEU A 182 3.73 2.11 1.65
N LEU A 183 3.51 1.91 0.35
CA LEU A 183 2.90 2.90 -0.52
C LEU A 183 1.43 3.18 -0.12
N ASP A 184 0.66 2.14 0.24
CA ASP A 184 -0.70 2.29 0.78
C ASP A 184 -0.72 3.13 2.06
N LEU A 185 0.26 2.93 2.94
CA LEU A 185 0.41 3.72 4.17
C LEU A 185 0.81 5.17 3.89
N ILE A 186 1.65 5.42 2.88
CA ILE A 186 1.97 6.78 2.43
C ILE A 186 0.71 7.47 1.89
N ILE A 187 -0.12 6.77 1.09
CA ILE A 187 -1.42 7.28 0.64
C ILE A 187 -2.30 7.62 1.84
N ALA A 188 -2.43 6.70 2.80
CA ALA A 188 -3.24 6.93 4.01
C ALA A 188 -2.75 8.15 4.80
N LYS A 189 -1.43 8.39 4.87
CA LYS A 189 -0.87 9.58 5.53
C LYS A 189 -1.12 10.87 4.74
N LEU A 190 -1.12 10.82 3.41
CA LEU A 190 -1.38 11.98 2.55
C LEU A 190 -2.86 12.38 2.49
N VAL A 191 -3.75 11.39 2.50
CA VAL A 191 -5.22 11.57 2.39
C VAL A 191 -5.91 11.74 3.75
N GLY A 192 -5.22 11.40 4.84
CA GLY A 192 -5.75 11.47 6.20
C GLY A 192 -6.24 12.87 6.59
N ASP A 193 -7.07 12.92 7.63
CA ASP A 193 -7.71 14.16 8.11
C ASP A 193 -6.71 15.24 8.57
N GLU A 194 -5.50 14.83 8.96
CA GLU A 194 -4.42 15.72 9.36
C GLU A 194 -3.51 16.03 8.17
N PRO A 195 -3.52 17.28 7.65
CA PRO A 195 -2.63 17.65 6.56
C PRO A 195 -1.16 17.60 7.02
N LEU A 196 -0.25 17.42 6.06
CA LEU A 196 1.18 17.49 6.32
C LEU A 196 1.53 18.81 7.02
N THR A 197 2.28 18.71 8.12
CA THR A 197 2.78 19.88 8.83
C THR A 197 3.95 20.49 8.05
N LYS A 198 4.33 21.74 8.40
CA LYS A 198 5.49 22.39 7.79
C LYS A 198 6.80 21.62 7.99
N ASP A 199 6.90 20.87 9.09
CA ASP A 199 8.07 20.05 9.40
C ASP A 199 8.06 18.74 8.60
N ASP A 200 6.89 18.27 8.16
CA ASP A 200 6.76 17.07 7.31
C ASP A 200 7.11 17.36 5.85
N ILE A 201 6.89 18.60 5.35
CA ILE A 201 7.10 18.93 3.92
C ILE A 201 8.51 18.57 3.41
N PRO A 202 9.62 18.96 4.07
CA PRO A 202 10.97 18.60 3.58
C PRO A 202 11.21 17.09 3.52
N VAL A 203 10.64 16.35 4.47
CA VAL A 203 10.71 14.89 4.53
C VAL A 203 9.94 14.29 3.35
N PHE A 204 8.71 14.74 3.12
CA PHE A 204 7.87 14.25 2.01
C PHE A 204 8.38 14.66 0.63
N LEU A 205 9.13 15.76 0.50
CA LEU A 205 9.86 16.07 -0.74
C LEU A 205 10.94 15.02 -1.04
N SER A 206 11.63 14.51 -0.01
CA SER A 206 12.61 13.43 -0.16
C SER A 206 11.93 12.11 -0.55
N HIS A 207 10.76 11.82 0.03
CA HIS A 207 9.93 10.68 -0.38
C HIS A 207 9.42 10.84 -1.82
N ALA A 208 9.03 12.05 -2.22
CA ALA A 208 8.59 12.35 -3.58
C ALA A 208 9.72 12.10 -4.60
N GLU A 209 10.97 12.43 -4.25
CA GLU A 209 12.14 12.10 -5.08
C GLU A 209 12.30 10.59 -5.27
N LEU A 210 12.24 9.82 -4.19
CA LEU A 210 12.31 8.35 -4.23
C LEU A 210 11.20 7.76 -5.11
N ILE A 211 9.96 8.19 -4.89
CA ILE A 211 8.77 7.64 -5.55
C ILE A 211 8.74 8.03 -7.03
N ALA A 212 8.98 9.30 -7.35
CA ALA A 212 9.01 9.76 -8.74
C ALA A 212 10.17 9.13 -9.52
N GLY A 213 11.37 9.06 -8.92
CA GLY A 213 12.52 8.41 -9.54
C GLY A 213 12.26 6.93 -9.80
N THR A 214 11.76 6.22 -8.80
CA THR A 214 11.42 4.79 -8.93
C THR A 214 10.36 4.58 -10.02
N PHE A 215 9.30 5.39 -10.05
CA PHE A 215 8.27 5.31 -11.08
C PHE A 215 8.85 5.56 -12.48
N VAL A 216 9.63 6.62 -12.66
CA VAL A 216 10.27 6.96 -13.95
C VAL A 216 11.13 5.82 -14.49
N ASP A 217 11.81 5.10 -13.61
CA ASP A 217 12.69 3.99 -13.96
C ASP A 217 11.94 2.71 -14.34
N GLN A 218 10.83 2.39 -13.64
CA GLN A 218 10.19 1.08 -13.76
C GLN A 218 8.73 1.08 -14.26
N CYS A 219 8.15 2.23 -14.61
CA CYS A 219 6.72 2.33 -14.91
C CYS A 219 6.22 1.40 -16.03
N LYS A 220 7.10 1.02 -16.96
CA LYS A 220 6.78 0.08 -18.06
C LYS A 220 6.53 -1.36 -17.60
N MET A 221 6.90 -1.73 -16.37
CA MET A 221 6.65 -3.08 -15.83
C MET A 221 5.16 -3.40 -15.77
N VAL A 222 4.29 -2.38 -15.65
CA VAL A 222 2.83 -2.56 -15.65
C VAL A 222 2.31 -3.21 -16.94
N LEU A 223 3.04 -3.10 -18.06
CA LEU A 223 2.67 -3.71 -19.33
C LEU A 223 2.77 -5.25 -19.30
N LYS A 224 3.43 -5.85 -18.30
CA LYS A 224 3.41 -7.32 -18.11
C LYS A 224 2.00 -7.85 -17.85
N LEU A 225 1.13 -7.02 -17.27
CA LEU A 225 -0.29 -7.34 -17.02
C LEU A 225 -1.13 -7.49 -18.29
N THR A 226 -0.61 -7.11 -19.46
CA THR A 226 -1.33 -7.33 -20.74
C THR A 226 -1.25 -8.79 -21.21
N SER A 227 -0.43 -9.62 -20.58
CA SER A 227 -0.27 -11.04 -20.93
C SER A 227 -1.23 -11.92 -20.14
N GLU A 228 -1.83 -12.93 -20.79
CA GLU A 228 -2.85 -13.82 -20.21
C GLU A 228 -2.35 -14.70 -19.04
N GLN A 229 -1.05 -14.69 -18.71
CA GLN A 229 -0.42 -15.61 -17.75
C GLN A 229 -0.04 -14.98 -16.40
N HIS A 230 -0.21 -13.65 -16.22
CA HIS A 230 0.37 -12.94 -15.08
C HIS A 230 -0.61 -11.96 -14.44
N THR A 231 -1.71 -12.49 -13.88
CA THR A 231 -2.66 -11.66 -13.11
C THR A 231 -2.12 -11.26 -11.72
N ASP A 232 -1.07 -11.91 -11.21
CA ASP A 232 -0.51 -11.67 -9.87
C ASP A 232 0.93 -11.12 -9.92
N ASP A 233 1.23 -10.21 -10.85
CA ASP A 233 2.55 -9.58 -10.89
C ASP A 233 2.65 -8.48 -9.81
N GLU A 234 3.16 -8.84 -8.63
CA GLU A 234 3.39 -7.93 -7.51
C GLU A 234 4.25 -6.71 -7.91
N GLU A 235 5.16 -6.84 -8.88
CA GLU A 235 5.99 -5.73 -9.37
C GLU A 235 5.15 -4.70 -10.13
N ALA A 236 4.17 -5.17 -10.91
CA ALA A 236 3.21 -4.30 -11.57
C ALA A 236 2.27 -3.63 -10.55
N LEU A 237 1.85 -4.33 -9.50
CA LEU A 237 1.05 -3.74 -8.41
C LEU A 237 1.82 -2.63 -7.68
N ALA A 238 3.09 -2.86 -7.35
CA ALA A 238 3.94 -1.83 -6.75
C ALA A 238 4.07 -0.60 -7.68
N THR A 239 4.15 -0.82 -8.99
CA THR A 239 4.18 0.26 -10.00
C THR A 239 2.87 1.04 -10.06
N ILE A 240 1.72 0.35 -9.99
CA ILE A 240 0.40 0.98 -9.89
C ILE A 240 0.33 1.86 -8.64
N ARG A 241 0.79 1.35 -7.49
CA ARG A 241 0.79 2.11 -6.23
C ARG A 241 1.73 3.30 -6.21
N LEU A 242 2.87 3.24 -6.92
CA LEU A 242 3.73 4.42 -7.09
C LEU A 242 2.96 5.55 -7.80
N LEU A 243 2.19 5.23 -8.84
CA LEU A 243 1.33 6.22 -9.53
C LEU A 243 0.27 6.79 -8.58
N ASP A 244 -0.36 5.94 -7.77
CA ASP A 244 -1.38 6.36 -6.81
C ASP A 244 -0.79 7.36 -5.81
N VAL A 245 0.38 7.07 -5.23
CA VAL A 245 1.08 8.00 -4.33
C VAL A 245 1.43 9.31 -5.05
N LEU A 246 1.96 9.26 -6.28
CA LEU A 246 2.30 10.48 -7.04
C LEU A 246 1.08 11.36 -7.28
N CYS A 247 -0.08 10.77 -7.53
CA CYS A 247 -1.29 11.53 -7.67
C CYS A 247 -1.70 12.23 -6.36
N GLU A 248 -1.61 11.56 -5.21
CA GLU A 248 -1.90 12.18 -3.92
C GLU A 248 -0.87 13.25 -3.55
N MET A 249 0.41 13.02 -3.83
CA MET A 249 1.46 14.02 -3.64
C MET A 249 1.25 15.25 -4.53
N THR A 250 0.85 15.08 -5.79
CA THR A 250 0.58 16.21 -6.70
C THR A 250 -0.75 16.92 -6.42
N ALA A 251 -1.64 16.33 -5.61
CA ALA A 251 -2.81 17.03 -5.07
C ALA A 251 -2.43 17.99 -3.94
N ASN A 252 -1.28 17.78 -3.28
CA ASN A 252 -0.74 18.69 -2.28
C ASN A 252 0.05 19.84 -2.95
N THR A 253 -0.34 21.10 -2.68
CA THR A 253 0.26 22.27 -3.33
C THR A 253 1.73 22.49 -3.00
N ASP A 254 2.17 22.09 -1.80
CA ASP A 254 3.56 22.27 -1.37
C ASP A 254 4.50 21.27 -2.07
N LEU A 255 4.03 20.03 -2.29
CA LEU A 255 4.77 18.99 -3.01
C LEU A 255 4.67 19.14 -4.54
N LEU A 256 3.55 19.67 -5.04
CA LEU A 256 3.28 19.81 -6.48
C LEU A 256 4.39 20.55 -7.21
N SER A 257 4.86 21.68 -6.67
CA SER A 257 5.87 22.52 -7.33
C SER A 257 7.18 21.77 -7.62
N TYR A 258 7.57 20.87 -6.72
CA TYR A 258 8.73 20.01 -6.90
C TYR A 258 8.51 18.96 -7.98
N LEU A 259 7.36 18.28 -7.94
CA LEU A 259 7.02 17.21 -8.89
C LEU A 259 6.79 17.74 -10.31
N GLN A 260 6.31 18.97 -10.46
CA GLN A 260 6.12 19.62 -11.76
C GLN A 260 7.42 19.77 -12.55
N VAL A 261 8.56 19.90 -11.88
CA VAL A 261 9.88 20.04 -12.51
C VAL A 261 10.72 18.77 -12.39
N PHE A 262 10.14 17.67 -11.91
CA PHE A 262 10.87 16.42 -11.75
C PHE A 262 11.28 15.84 -13.11
N PRO A 263 12.59 15.60 -13.35
CA PRO A 263 13.07 15.21 -14.67
C PRO A 263 12.42 13.93 -15.20
N GLY A 264 11.81 14.02 -16.38
CA GLY A 264 11.26 12.88 -17.11
C GLY A 264 9.94 12.34 -16.58
N LEU A 265 9.40 12.86 -15.47
CA LEU A 265 8.15 12.36 -14.89
C LEU A 265 6.98 12.52 -15.87
N LEU A 266 6.77 13.74 -16.36
CA LEU A 266 5.66 14.05 -17.27
C LEU A 266 5.75 13.22 -18.55
N GLU A 267 6.92 13.17 -19.18
CA GLU A 267 7.14 12.39 -20.40
C GLU A 267 6.88 10.91 -20.19
N ARG A 268 7.34 10.34 -19.07
CA ARG A 268 7.10 8.94 -18.74
C ARG A 268 5.63 8.61 -18.53
N VAL A 269 4.87 9.50 -17.90
CA VAL A 269 3.43 9.30 -17.69
C VAL A 269 2.68 9.34 -19.02
N ILE A 270 3.02 10.27 -19.92
CA ILE A 270 2.44 10.36 -21.27
C ILE A 270 2.79 9.13 -22.11
N ASP A 271 4.07 8.73 -22.12
CA ASP A 271 4.53 7.53 -22.83
C ASP A 271 3.76 6.29 -22.36
N LEU A 272 3.58 6.14 -21.04
CA LEU A 272 2.88 5.00 -20.48
C LEU A 272 1.39 5.01 -20.82
N LEU A 273 0.74 6.18 -20.75
CA LEU A 273 -0.65 6.33 -21.18
C LEU A 273 -0.82 5.89 -22.64
N ARG A 274 0.12 6.28 -23.51
CA ARG A 274 0.13 5.89 -24.93
C ARG A 274 0.26 4.39 -25.10
N LEU A 275 1.22 3.76 -24.40
CA LEU A 275 1.46 2.31 -24.49
C LEU A 275 0.24 1.51 -24.03
N ILE A 276 -0.39 1.92 -22.92
CA ILE A 276 -1.58 1.26 -22.38
C ILE A 276 -2.79 1.47 -23.27
N HIS A 277 -2.95 2.67 -23.82
CA HIS A 277 -4.04 2.97 -24.74
C HIS A 277 -3.96 2.10 -26.01
N VAL A 278 -2.76 1.94 -26.60
CA VAL A 278 -2.54 1.03 -27.73
C VAL A 278 -2.82 -0.41 -27.33
N ALA A 279 -2.27 -0.88 -26.20
CA ALA A 279 -2.48 -2.24 -25.72
C ALA A 279 -3.98 -2.54 -25.50
N GLY A 280 -4.73 -1.63 -24.89
CA GLY A 280 -6.16 -1.79 -24.62
C GLY A 280 -7.02 -1.89 -25.89
N ASN A 281 -6.60 -1.25 -26.99
CA ASN A 281 -7.30 -1.27 -28.27
C ASN A 281 -6.94 -2.47 -29.16
N ASP A 282 -5.70 -2.96 -29.09
CA ASP A 282 -5.19 -4.00 -30.01
C ASP A 282 -5.63 -5.43 -29.63
N THR A 283 -5.69 -5.75 -28.34
CA THR A 283 -5.99 -7.12 -27.86
C THR A 283 -6.75 -7.04 -26.55
N ALA A 284 -7.79 -7.87 -26.37
CA ALA A 284 -8.55 -7.90 -25.13
C ALA A 284 -7.64 -8.25 -23.94
N ASN A 285 -7.44 -7.28 -23.03
CA ASN A 285 -6.61 -7.42 -21.83
C ASN A 285 -7.18 -6.59 -20.66
N ILE A 286 -6.44 -6.49 -19.55
CA ILE A 286 -6.86 -5.77 -18.34
C ILE A 286 -7.09 -4.26 -18.55
N PHE A 287 -6.51 -3.67 -19.59
CA PHE A 287 -6.67 -2.25 -19.93
C PHE A 287 -7.67 -2.00 -21.08
N SER A 288 -8.30 -3.06 -21.60
CA SER A 288 -9.36 -2.90 -22.59
C SER A 288 -10.64 -2.40 -21.93
N SER A 289 -11.31 -1.43 -22.54
CA SER A 289 -12.59 -0.93 -22.03
C SER A 289 -13.63 -2.05 -22.00
N SER A 290 -14.26 -2.23 -20.84
CA SER A 290 -15.16 -3.34 -20.59
C SER A 290 -16.60 -2.85 -20.49
N GLY A 291 -17.49 -3.42 -21.31
CA GLY A 291 -18.93 -3.12 -21.31
C GLY A 291 -19.75 -4.11 -20.48
N CYS A 292 -19.11 -4.77 -19.49
CA CYS A 292 -19.75 -5.75 -18.62
C CYS A 292 -19.01 -5.83 -17.28
N ILE A 293 -19.76 -5.65 -16.19
CA ILE A 293 -19.28 -5.81 -14.81
C ILE A 293 -18.77 -7.24 -14.62
N LYS A 294 -17.45 -7.42 -14.53
CA LYS A 294 -16.86 -8.65 -13.99
C LYS A 294 -16.68 -8.45 -12.49
N ALA A 295 -17.52 -9.09 -11.69
CA ALA A 295 -17.33 -9.16 -10.26
C ALA A 295 -16.35 -10.30 -9.95
N GLU A 296 -15.03 -10.08 -10.06
CA GLU A 296 -14.02 -11.00 -9.48
C GLU A 296 -12.60 -10.41 -9.53
N GLY A 297 -11.96 -10.29 -8.36
CA GLY A 297 -10.50 -10.11 -8.17
C GLY A 297 -10.02 -8.74 -7.68
N ASP A 298 -9.23 -8.71 -6.60
CA ASP A 298 -8.65 -7.48 -6.02
C ASP A 298 -7.71 -6.72 -6.99
N ILE A 299 -7.10 -7.43 -7.95
CA ILE A 299 -6.15 -6.86 -8.91
C ILE A 299 -6.86 -6.19 -10.11
N SER A 300 -8.01 -6.73 -10.54
CA SER A 300 -8.85 -6.09 -11.56
C SER A 300 -9.22 -4.68 -11.11
N ASN A 301 -9.68 -4.54 -9.86
CA ASN A 301 -10.05 -3.25 -9.26
C ASN A 301 -8.90 -2.22 -9.24
N MET A 302 -7.65 -2.65 -9.05
CA MET A 302 -6.49 -1.74 -9.04
C MET A 302 -6.07 -1.26 -10.43
N ALA A 303 -6.14 -2.13 -11.43
CA ALA A 303 -5.80 -1.78 -12.81
C ALA A 303 -6.91 -0.95 -13.49
N GLU A 304 -8.17 -1.15 -13.09
CA GLU A 304 -9.36 -0.45 -13.60
C GLU A 304 -9.26 1.09 -13.45
N GLY A 305 -8.55 1.58 -12.42
CA GLY A 305 -8.28 3.00 -12.20
C GLY A 305 -6.98 3.53 -12.82
N PHE A 306 -6.09 2.67 -13.33
CA PHE A 306 -4.72 3.06 -13.67
C PHE A 306 -4.66 4.14 -14.77
N LYS A 307 -5.43 3.96 -15.84
CA LYS A 307 -5.53 4.94 -16.93
C LYS A 307 -6.04 6.30 -16.45
N SER A 308 -7.04 6.29 -15.56
CA SER A 308 -7.57 7.51 -14.92
C SER A 308 -6.50 8.20 -14.09
N HIS A 309 -5.71 7.45 -13.33
CA HIS A 309 -4.64 8.02 -12.51
C HIS A 309 -3.48 8.58 -13.34
N LEU A 310 -3.16 8.00 -14.50
CA LEU A 310 -2.19 8.60 -15.43
C LEU A 310 -2.68 9.97 -15.92
N ILE A 311 -3.95 10.04 -16.34
CA ILE A 311 -4.56 11.29 -16.80
C ILE A 311 -4.66 12.31 -15.66
N ARG A 312 -5.02 11.87 -14.44
CA ARG A 312 -5.02 12.68 -13.21
C ARG A 312 -3.64 13.28 -12.96
N LEU A 313 -2.58 12.47 -13.00
CA LEU A 313 -1.21 12.93 -12.76
C LEU A 313 -0.78 13.94 -13.82
N ILE A 314 -1.06 13.71 -15.12
CA ILE A 314 -0.79 14.69 -16.19
C ILE A 314 -1.52 16.00 -15.90
N GLY A 315 -2.81 15.93 -15.57
CA GLY A 315 -3.63 17.08 -15.24
C GLY A 315 -3.06 17.88 -14.07
N ASN A 316 -2.68 17.21 -12.98
CA ASN A 316 -2.07 17.84 -11.80
C ASN A 316 -0.74 18.52 -12.18
N LEU A 317 0.14 17.84 -12.90
CA LEU A 317 1.45 18.38 -13.31
C LEU A 317 1.32 19.59 -14.24
N CYS A 318 0.23 19.72 -15.00
CA CYS A 318 -0.04 20.87 -15.86
C CYS A 318 -0.73 22.04 -15.14
N TYR A 319 -1.21 21.86 -13.91
CA TYR A 319 -1.94 22.89 -13.18
C TYR A 319 -1.07 24.14 -12.99
N LYS A 320 -1.46 25.26 -13.64
CA LYS A 320 -0.75 26.55 -13.63
C LYS A 320 0.74 26.44 -14.02
N ASN A 321 1.11 25.45 -14.81
CA ASN A 321 2.48 25.24 -15.25
C ASN A 321 2.55 25.23 -16.79
N LYS A 322 2.86 26.39 -17.37
CA LYS A 322 2.88 26.60 -18.83
C LYS A 322 3.85 25.67 -19.55
N ASP A 323 5.03 25.44 -18.96
CA ASP A 323 6.06 24.57 -19.55
C ASP A 323 5.54 23.13 -19.70
N ASN A 324 4.89 22.60 -18.65
CA ASN A 324 4.28 21.27 -18.71
C ASN A 324 3.08 21.22 -19.65
N GLN A 325 2.23 22.26 -19.68
CA GLN A 325 1.12 22.34 -20.63
C GLN A 325 1.61 22.29 -22.09
N ASP A 326 2.68 23.01 -22.40
CA ASP A 326 3.29 23.03 -23.72
C ASP A 326 3.96 21.71 -24.04
N LYS A 327 4.64 21.11 -23.05
CA LYS A 327 5.25 19.80 -23.19
C LYS A 327 4.25 18.71 -23.54
N VAL A 328 3.07 18.71 -22.91
CA VAL A 328 1.99 17.77 -23.24
C VAL A 328 1.51 17.96 -24.68
N ASN A 329 1.41 19.21 -25.15
CA ASN A 329 1.05 19.50 -26.54
C ASN A 329 2.12 18.99 -27.53
N GLU A 330 3.39 19.31 -27.28
CA GLU A 330 4.54 18.86 -28.10
C GLU A 330 4.63 17.33 -28.24
N LEU A 331 4.16 16.60 -27.23
CA LEU A 331 4.18 15.14 -27.18
C LEU A 331 2.88 14.49 -27.68
N ASP A 332 2.01 15.23 -28.38
CA ASP A 332 0.69 14.77 -28.84
C ASP A 332 -0.14 14.16 -27.71
N GLY A 333 -0.01 14.71 -26.50
CA GLY A 333 -0.71 14.24 -25.31
C GLY A 333 -2.16 14.73 -25.24
N ILE A 334 -2.47 15.91 -25.76
CA ILE A 334 -3.85 16.44 -25.78
C ILE A 334 -4.79 15.53 -26.59
N PRO A 335 -4.50 15.15 -27.85
CA PRO A 335 -5.35 14.20 -28.58
C PRO A 335 -5.47 12.84 -27.88
N LEU A 336 -4.37 12.32 -27.33
CA LEU A 336 -4.35 11.04 -26.60
C LEU A 336 -5.27 11.05 -25.37
N ILE A 337 -5.27 12.15 -24.61
CA ILE A 337 -6.15 12.32 -23.45
C ILE A 337 -7.61 12.44 -23.91
N LEU A 338 -7.90 13.21 -24.96
CA LEU A 338 -9.26 13.35 -25.49
C LEU A 338 -9.83 12.04 -26.04
N ASP A 339 -8.98 11.19 -26.64
CA ASP A 339 -9.38 9.86 -27.14
C ASP A 339 -9.72 8.89 -26.00
N SER A 340 -9.41 9.24 -24.76
CA SER A 340 -9.80 8.47 -23.57
C SER A 340 -11.22 8.75 -23.07
N CYS A 341 -12.02 9.55 -23.79
CA CYS A 341 -13.43 9.84 -23.45
C CYS A 341 -14.43 8.72 -23.82
N SER A 342 -13.97 7.53 -24.20
CA SER A 342 -14.86 6.39 -24.46
C SER A 342 -15.59 5.95 -23.18
N ILE A 343 -16.83 5.50 -23.31
CA ILE A 343 -17.58 4.92 -22.18
C ILE A 343 -16.88 3.64 -21.73
N ASP A 344 -16.50 3.59 -20.46
CA ASP A 344 -15.86 2.44 -19.82
C ASP A 344 -16.56 2.12 -18.50
N ASP A 345 -17.29 1.01 -18.43
CA ASP A 345 -18.12 0.67 -17.26
C ASP A 345 -17.25 0.31 -16.04
N SER A 346 -16.03 -0.18 -16.26
CA SER A 346 -15.07 -0.43 -15.17
C SER A 346 -14.35 0.82 -14.69
N ASN A 347 -14.46 1.94 -15.42
CA ASN A 347 -13.86 3.22 -15.03
C ASN A 347 -14.85 4.39 -15.24
N PRO A 348 -15.92 4.45 -14.43
CA PRO A 348 -17.00 5.42 -14.60
C PRO A 348 -16.56 6.88 -14.46
N PHE A 349 -15.36 7.13 -13.90
CA PHE A 349 -14.82 8.47 -13.68
C PHE A 349 -13.77 8.92 -14.72
N LEU A 350 -13.45 8.08 -15.72
CA LEU A 350 -12.41 8.37 -16.71
C LEU A 350 -12.65 9.71 -17.42
N THR A 351 -13.87 9.95 -17.88
CA THR A 351 -14.25 11.19 -18.55
C THR A 351 -14.08 12.42 -17.66
N GLN A 352 -14.34 12.31 -16.35
CA GLN A 352 -14.15 13.41 -15.40
C GLN A 352 -12.66 13.76 -15.25
N TRP A 353 -11.78 12.75 -15.21
CA TRP A 353 -10.34 12.98 -15.20
C TRP A 353 -9.83 13.57 -16.52
N VAL A 354 -10.39 13.16 -17.66
CA VAL A 354 -10.10 13.79 -18.96
C VAL A 354 -10.51 15.27 -18.95
N VAL A 355 -11.74 15.59 -18.56
CA VAL A 355 -12.22 16.98 -18.48
C VAL A 355 -11.35 17.81 -17.53
N TYR A 356 -10.97 17.25 -16.38
CA TYR A 356 -10.06 17.88 -15.42
C TYR A 356 -8.68 18.17 -16.04
N ALA A 357 -8.06 17.18 -16.69
CA ALA A 357 -6.75 17.36 -17.32
C ALA A 357 -6.80 18.38 -18.46
N ILE A 358 -7.82 18.33 -19.32
CA ILE A 358 -8.00 19.28 -20.43
C ILE A 358 -8.25 20.70 -19.93
N ARG A 359 -9.02 20.88 -18.85
CA ARG A 359 -9.15 22.18 -18.17
C ARG A 359 -7.76 22.72 -17.81
N ASN A 360 -6.95 21.93 -17.09
CA ASN A 360 -5.62 22.38 -16.64
C ASN A 360 -4.64 22.61 -17.81
N LEU A 361 -4.77 21.84 -18.89
CA LEU A 361 -3.97 22.00 -20.11
C LEU A 361 -4.28 23.27 -20.90
N THR A 362 -5.51 23.76 -20.79
CA THR A 362 -6.01 24.92 -21.54
C THR A 362 -6.10 26.19 -20.70
N GLU A 363 -6.00 26.08 -19.37
CA GLU A 363 -6.00 27.22 -18.44
C GLU A 363 -4.83 28.16 -18.78
N ASP A 364 -5.17 29.40 -19.18
CA ASP A 364 -4.25 30.45 -19.63
C ASP A 364 -3.29 30.04 -20.77
N ASN A 365 -3.68 29.05 -21.60
CA ASN A 365 -2.88 28.56 -22.73
C ASN A 365 -3.65 28.61 -24.05
N SER A 366 -3.53 29.72 -24.78
CA SER A 366 -4.21 29.92 -26.05
C SER A 366 -3.77 28.95 -27.14
N GLN A 367 -2.52 28.49 -27.13
CA GLN A 367 -2.02 27.54 -28.12
C GLN A 367 -2.73 26.19 -28.00
N ASN A 368 -2.90 25.71 -26.78
CA ASN A 368 -3.63 24.47 -26.51
C ASN A 368 -5.13 24.62 -26.79
N GLN A 369 -5.72 25.77 -26.48
CA GLN A 369 -7.10 26.08 -26.85
C GLN A 369 -7.31 26.08 -28.37
N ASP A 370 -6.41 26.73 -29.12
CA ASP A 370 -6.45 26.80 -30.58
C ASP A 370 -6.27 25.42 -31.23
N LEU A 371 -5.44 24.56 -30.65
CA LEU A 371 -5.28 23.18 -31.12
C LEU A 371 -6.61 22.43 -31.07
N ILE A 372 -7.29 22.47 -29.91
CA ILE A 372 -8.57 21.80 -29.71
C ILE A 372 -9.66 22.44 -30.60
N ALA A 373 -9.68 23.77 -30.72
CA ALA A 373 -10.65 24.48 -31.58
C ALA A 373 -10.52 24.14 -33.07
N LYS A 374 -9.34 23.71 -33.53
CA LYS A 374 -9.08 23.27 -34.90
C LYS A 374 -9.39 21.79 -35.14
N MET A 375 -9.77 21.03 -34.12
CA MET A 375 -10.15 19.62 -34.29
C MET A 375 -11.44 19.52 -35.11
N GLU A 376 -11.43 18.67 -36.12
CA GLU A 376 -12.55 18.46 -37.03
C GLU A 376 -13.28 17.15 -36.72
N GLU A 377 -14.58 17.13 -36.93
CA GLU A 377 -15.40 15.94 -36.74
C GLU A 377 -15.01 14.81 -37.72
N GLN A 378 -14.59 13.65 -37.19
CA GLN A 378 -14.16 12.50 -37.99
C GLN A 378 -15.27 11.45 -38.22
N GLY A 379 -16.51 11.74 -37.84
CA GLY A 379 -17.66 10.84 -37.99
C GLY A 379 -18.16 10.23 -36.67
N LEU A 380 -18.90 9.13 -36.77
CA LEU A 380 -19.46 8.44 -35.60
C LEU A 380 -18.38 7.61 -34.90
N ALA A 381 -18.32 7.72 -33.57
CA ALA A 381 -17.56 6.80 -32.72
C ALA A 381 -18.10 5.36 -32.80
N ASP A 382 -17.35 4.38 -32.29
CA ASP A 382 -17.78 2.99 -32.29
C ASP A 382 -19.12 2.81 -31.55
N ALA A 383 -20.14 2.40 -32.29
CA ALA A 383 -21.49 2.15 -31.78
C ALA A 383 -21.72 0.69 -31.36
N SER A 384 -20.66 -0.14 -31.28
CA SER A 384 -20.75 -1.56 -30.94
C SER A 384 -21.47 -1.83 -29.61
N LEU A 385 -21.23 -1.00 -28.59
CA LEU A 385 -21.92 -1.08 -27.29
C LEU A 385 -23.42 -0.81 -27.43
N LEU A 386 -23.78 0.28 -28.11
CA LEU A 386 -25.18 0.64 -28.34
C LEU A 386 -25.90 -0.45 -29.14
N LYS A 387 -25.21 -1.05 -30.12
CA LYS A 387 -25.72 -2.19 -30.88
C LYS A 387 -25.97 -3.42 -30.01
N LYS A 388 -25.08 -3.72 -29.05
CA LYS A 388 -25.30 -4.77 -28.04
C LYS A 388 -26.51 -4.47 -27.14
N MET A 389 -26.77 -3.19 -26.86
CA MET A 389 -27.95 -2.74 -26.11
C MET A 389 -29.23 -2.66 -26.96
N GLY A 390 -29.17 -3.05 -28.24
CA GLY A 390 -30.32 -3.05 -29.14
C GLY A 390 -30.61 -1.70 -29.80
N PHE A 391 -29.60 -0.84 -29.94
CA PHE A 391 -29.72 0.46 -30.59
C PHE A 391 -28.69 0.66 -31.72
N GLU A 392 -29.10 1.33 -32.80
CA GLU A 392 -28.23 1.83 -33.86
C GLU A 392 -28.18 3.35 -33.83
N VAL A 393 -27.01 3.91 -34.15
CA VAL A 393 -26.81 5.36 -34.23
C VAL A 393 -26.75 5.78 -35.69
N GLU A 394 -27.63 6.69 -36.09
CA GLU A 394 -27.62 7.33 -37.40
C GLU A 394 -27.33 8.83 -37.23
N LYS A 395 -26.35 9.36 -37.97
CA LYS A 395 -26.14 10.81 -38.06
C LYS A 395 -27.03 11.39 -39.17
N ARG A 396 -27.90 12.35 -38.82
CA ARG A 396 -28.71 13.12 -39.77
C ARG A 396 -28.42 14.61 -39.64
N GLY A 397 -27.60 15.14 -40.54
CA GLY A 397 -27.07 16.50 -40.40
C GLY A 397 -26.29 16.61 -39.09
N ASP A 398 -26.61 17.61 -38.27
CA ASP A 398 -25.96 17.84 -36.97
C ASP A 398 -26.60 17.03 -35.81
N LYS A 399 -27.55 16.14 -36.10
CA LYS A 399 -28.25 15.36 -35.07
C LYS A 399 -27.83 13.89 -35.09
N LEU A 400 -27.59 13.34 -33.90
CA LEU A 400 -27.46 11.90 -33.66
C LEU A 400 -28.82 11.32 -33.30
N ILE A 401 -29.22 10.26 -33.99
CA ILE A 401 -30.49 9.56 -33.76
C ILE A 401 -30.18 8.13 -33.33
N LEU A 402 -30.67 7.75 -32.14
CA LEU A 402 -30.71 6.38 -31.66
C LEU A 402 -31.99 5.68 -32.16
N LYS A 403 -31.84 4.55 -32.85
CA LYS A 403 -32.95 3.71 -33.32
C LYS A 403 -32.90 2.33 -32.66
N PRO A 404 -34.02 1.79 -32.18
CA PRO A 404 -34.08 0.39 -31.76
C PRO A 404 -33.75 -0.55 -32.93
N THR A 405 -32.99 -1.62 -32.68
CA THR A 405 -32.65 -2.65 -33.69
C THR A 405 -33.80 -3.63 -33.96
N SER A 406 -34.84 -3.61 -33.13
CA SER A 406 -36.06 -4.42 -33.29
C SER A 406 -37.28 -3.52 -33.38
N ASP A 407 -38.11 -3.74 -34.40
CA ASP A 407 -39.44 -3.12 -34.47
C ASP A 407 -40.26 -3.54 -33.24
N PRO A 408 -41.07 -2.62 -32.67
CA PRO A 408 -41.99 -2.99 -31.60
C PRO A 408 -42.90 -4.14 -32.08
N PRO A 409 -43.20 -5.14 -31.23
CA PRO A 409 -44.07 -6.23 -31.62
C PRO A 409 -45.40 -5.66 -32.15
N PRO A 410 -45.97 -6.23 -33.23
CA PRO A 410 -47.22 -5.72 -33.77
C PRO A 410 -48.30 -5.73 -32.69
N LEU A 411 -48.95 -4.57 -32.53
CA LEU A 411 -50.03 -4.31 -31.57
C LEU A 411 -51.26 -5.19 -31.79
#